data_AF-A0A7V4QF45-F1
#
_entry.id   AF-A0A7V4QF45-F1
#
_cell.length_a   1.000
_cell.length_b   1.000
_cell.length_c   1.000
_cell.angle_alpha   90.00
_cell.angle_beta   90.00
_cell.angle_gamma   90.00
#
_symmetry.space_group_name_H-M   'P 1'
#
loop_
_entity.id
_entity.type
_entity.pdbx_description
1 polymer ?
#
loop_
_entity_poly.entity_id
_entity_poly.type
_entity_poly.pdbx_seq_one_letter_code
_entity_poly.pdbx_strand_id
1 'polypeptide(L)'
;MEIRFFEIKQIDLTEGLMKGRVEIKGEPKGVVKVKGGKLYIKVKDKELKNILNQPYTVRIRKRGEKGSLIIERKTYQPGDIEHIKTIAEHCWEFGYLAKIKK
;
A
#
# COMPACT_ATOMS: atom_id res chain seq x y z
N MET A 1 3.88 -16.41 -1.85
CA MET A 1 3.39 -15.06 -1.49
C MET A 1 2.48 -14.48 -2.57
N GLU A 2 1.30 -14.04 -2.17
CA GLU A 2 0.30 -13.34 -2.99
C GLU A 2 -0.18 -12.09 -2.24
N ILE A 3 -0.24 -10.96 -2.93
CA ILE A 3 -0.69 -9.67 -2.39
C ILE A 3 -1.92 -9.24 -3.19
N ARG A 4 -3.04 -9.01 -2.50
CA ARG A 4 -4.28 -8.51 -3.12
C ARG A 4 -4.55 -7.09 -2.68
N PHE A 5 -4.84 -6.21 -3.63
CA PHE A 5 -5.16 -4.82 -3.40
C PHE A 5 -6.66 -4.59 -3.57
N PHE A 6 -7.24 -3.81 -2.67
CA PHE A 6 -8.63 -3.42 -2.62
C PHE A 6 -8.74 -1.91 -2.52
N GLU A 7 -9.77 -1.32 -3.09
CA GLU A 7 -10.10 0.09 -2.87
C GLU A 7 -10.61 0.31 -1.44
N ILE A 8 -10.29 1.45 -0.84
CA ILE A 8 -10.94 1.93 0.39
C ILE A 8 -12.19 2.70 -0.02
N LYS A 9 -13.36 2.30 0.49
CA LYS A 9 -14.58 3.08 0.35
C LYS A 9 -14.85 3.83 1.64
N GLN A 10 -15.08 5.12 1.52
CA GLN A 10 -15.50 5.97 2.63
C GLN A 10 -17.03 6.06 2.60
N ILE A 11 -17.64 5.72 3.73
CA ILE A 11 -19.09 5.85 3.94
C ILE A 11 -19.28 6.87 5.05
N ASP A 12 -20.00 7.93 4.74
CA ASP A 12 -20.43 8.90 5.72
C ASP A 12 -21.71 8.39 6.38
N LEU A 13 -21.68 8.26 7.70
CA LEU A 13 -22.84 7.89 8.51
C LEU A 13 -23.50 9.18 9.00
N THR A 14 -24.73 9.38 8.56
CA THR A 14 -25.60 10.46 9.03
C THR A 14 -26.89 9.84 9.55
N GLU A 15 -26.96 9.58 10.86
CA GLU A 15 -28.21 9.21 11.54
C GLU A 15 -28.35 10.05 12.82
N GLY A 16 -29.39 10.88 12.88
CA GLY A 16 -29.65 11.77 14.01
C GLY A 16 -28.52 12.77 14.30
N LEU A 17 -28.04 12.79 15.55
CA LEU A 17 -26.94 13.65 16.02
C LEU A 17 -25.55 13.03 15.86
N MET A 18 -25.44 11.76 15.44
CA MET A 18 -24.15 11.12 15.19
C MET A 18 -23.73 11.33 13.74
N LYS A 19 -22.64 12.07 13.56
CA LYS A 19 -21.89 12.14 12.31
C LYS A 19 -20.61 11.33 12.50
N GLY A 20 -20.44 10.31 11.67
CA GLY A 20 -19.26 9.46 11.68
C GLY A 20 -18.81 9.13 10.27
N ARG A 21 -17.55 8.74 10.12
CA ARG A 21 -17.00 8.27 8.85
C ARG A 21 -16.40 6.89 9.06
N VAL A 22 -16.79 5.94 8.21
CA VAL A 22 -16.28 4.57 8.25
C VAL A 22 -15.56 4.27 6.95
N GLU A 23 -14.38 3.69 7.07
CA GLU A 23 -13.61 3.18 5.94
C GLU A 23 -13.81 1.67 5.84
N ILE A 24 -14.40 1.23 4.73
CA ILE A 24 -14.63 -0.19 4.48
C ILE A 24 -13.80 -0.68 3.30
N LYS A 25 -13.51 -1.98 3.34
CA LYS A 25 -12.86 -2.68 2.24
C LYS A 25 -13.79 -2.77 1.03
N GLY A 26 -13.40 -2.12 -0.06
CA GLY A 26 -14.10 -2.13 -1.34
C GLY A 26 -13.68 -3.27 -2.26
N GLU A 27 -13.79 -3.02 -3.56
CA GLU A 27 -13.59 -4.01 -4.62
C GLU A 27 -12.12 -4.39 -4.82
N PRO A 28 -11.82 -5.63 -5.25
CA PRO A 28 -10.47 -6.04 -5.61
C PRO A 28 -10.00 -5.31 -6.88
N LYS A 29 -8.92 -4.53 -6.76
CA LYS A 29 -8.35 -3.74 -7.87
C LYS A 29 -7.13 -4.40 -8.51
N GLY A 30 -6.42 -5.26 -7.78
CA GLY A 30 -5.26 -5.94 -8.30
C GLY A 30 -4.75 -7.10 -7.46
N VAL A 31 -3.92 -7.94 -8.08
CA VAL A 31 -3.19 -9.01 -7.42
C VAL A 31 -1.76 -9.05 -7.92
N VAL A 32 -0.81 -9.21 -7.00
CA VAL A 32 0.60 -9.47 -7.29
C VAL A 32 0.97 -10.83 -6.71
N LYS A 33 1.51 -11.72 -7.53
CA LYS A 33 2.00 -13.03 -7.08
C LYS A 33 3.51 -13.07 -7.21
N VAL A 34 4.17 -13.61 -6.19
CA VAL A 34 5.61 -13.86 -6.19
C VAL A 34 5.82 -15.36 -6.26
N LYS A 35 6.40 -15.85 -7.36
CA LYS A 35 6.68 -17.27 -7.59
C LYS A 35 8.05 -17.42 -8.26
N GLY A 36 8.95 -18.17 -7.63
CA GLY A 36 10.31 -18.42 -8.15
C GLY A 36 11.12 -17.14 -8.38
N GLY A 37 11.04 -16.18 -7.46
CA GLY A 37 11.70 -14.88 -7.57
C GLY A 37 11.09 -13.90 -8.58
N LYS A 38 10.08 -14.33 -9.36
CA LYS A 38 9.41 -13.49 -10.36
C LYS A 38 8.13 -12.88 -9.82
N LEU A 39 7.88 -11.62 -10.19
CA LEU A 39 6.64 -10.91 -9.92
C LEU A 39 5.66 -11.12 -11.09
N TYR A 40 4.44 -11.50 -10.76
CA TYR A 40 3.32 -11.58 -11.69
C TYR A 40 2.25 -10.59 -11.24
N ILE A 41 2.13 -9.48 -11.96
CA ILE A 41 1.25 -8.35 -11.61
C ILE A 41 0.02 -8.40 -12.51
N LYS A 42 -1.17 -8.52 -11.92
CA LYS A 42 -2.46 -8.43 -12.62
C LYS A 42 -3.32 -7.38 -11.92
N VAL A 43 -3.40 -6.21 -12.52
CA VAL A 43 -4.10 -5.03 -11.97
C VAL A 43 -5.07 -4.51 -13.01
N LYS A 44 -6.32 -4.28 -12.61
CA LYS A 44 -7.36 -3.72 -13.48
C LYS A 44 -7.39 -2.19 -13.41
N ASP A 45 -7.09 -1.67 -12.22
CA ASP A 45 -7.11 -0.24 -11.94
C ASP A 45 -5.88 0.48 -12.51
N LYS A 46 -6.09 1.58 -13.24
CA LYS A 46 -4.99 2.31 -13.90
C LYS A 46 -4.10 3.04 -12.91
N GLU A 47 -4.67 3.59 -11.84
CA GLU A 47 -3.93 4.35 -10.84
C GLU A 47 -3.06 3.40 -10.01
N LEU A 48 -3.62 2.30 -9.53
CA LEU A 48 -2.85 1.26 -8.85
C LEU A 48 -1.75 0.68 -9.74
N LYS A 49 -2.03 0.52 -11.05
CA LYS A 49 -1.02 0.08 -12.01
C LYS A 49 0.11 1.11 -12.12
N ASN A 50 -0.19 2.41 -12.13
CA ASN A 50 0.84 3.45 -12.17
C ASN A 50 1.69 3.44 -10.89
N ILE A 51 1.06 3.35 -9.72
CA ILE A 51 1.77 3.28 -8.42
C ILE A 51 2.75 2.11 -8.40
N LEU A 52 2.32 0.92 -8.85
CA LEU A 52 3.16 -0.29 -8.87
C LEU A 52 4.27 -0.26 -9.92
N ASN A 53 4.24 0.66 -10.88
CA ASN A 53 5.27 0.80 -11.92
C ASN A 53 6.19 2.01 -11.72
N GLN A 54 6.01 2.77 -10.64
CA GLN A 54 6.84 3.93 -10.32
C GLN A 54 7.75 3.64 -9.12
N PRO A 55 8.96 4.23 -9.06
CA PRO A 55 9.78 4.18 -7.86
C PRO A 55 9.00 4.74 -6.66
N TYR A 56 9.11 4.07 -5.51
CA TYR A 56 8.42 4.48 -4.29
C TYR A 56 9.42 4.85 -3.21
N THR A 57 9.31 6.07 -2.68
CA THR A 57 10.22 6.58 -1.64
C THR A 57 9.50 6.69 -0.32
N VAL A 58 10.00 5.97 0.69
CA VAL A 58 9.48 6.04 2.06
C VAL A 58 10.44 6.82 2.96
N ARG A 59 9.85 7.46 3.97
CA ARG A 59 10.60 8.10 5.06
C ARG A 59 10.72 7.12 6.22
N ILE A 60 11.93 6.67 6.52
CA ILE A 60 12.22 5.76 7.62
C ILE A 60 12.68 6.60 8.81
N ARG A 61 11.95 6.51 9.91
CA ARG A 61 12.34 7.14 11.17
C ARG A 61 13.20 6.16 11.96
N LYS A 62 14.44 6.53 12.26
CA LYS A 62 15.34 5.77 13.11
C LYS A 62 15.71 6.57 14.35
N ARG A 63 15.93 5.87 15.46
CA ARG A 63 16.51 6.46 16.66
C ARG A 63 18.01 6.55 16.48
N GLY A 64 18.55 7.77 16.44
CA GLY A 64 19.98 8.03 16.40
C GLY A 64 20.64 7.80 17.76
N GLU A 65 21.96 7.76 17.75
CA GLU A 65 22.75 7.76 18.98
C GLU A 65 22.45 9.04 19.77
N LYS A 66 22.35 8.89 21.10
CA LYS A 66 21.92 9.95 22.05
C LYS A 66 20.46 10.41 21.93
N GLY A 67 19.57 9.60 21.35
CA GLY A 67 18.12 9.84 21.40
C GLY A 67 17.59 10.85 20.37
N SER A 68 18.43 11.26 19.42
CA SER A 68 18.01 12.06 18.27
C SER A 68 17.10 11.24 17.33
N LEU A 69 16.19 11.90 16.61
CA LEU A 69 15.40 11.28 15.56
C LEU A 69 16.07 11.53 14.21
N ILE A 70 16.48 10.47 13.53
CA ILE A 70 17.04 10.53 12.18
C ILE A 70 15.95 10.14 11.18
N ILE A 71 15.73 10.98 10.17
CA ILE A 71 14.79 10.70 9.08
C ILE A 71 15.61 10.35 7.84
N GLU A 72 15.62 9.06 7.49
CA GLU A 72 16.20 8.57 6.25
C GLU A 72 15.14 8.51 5.15
N ARG A 73 15.56 8.67 3.90
CA ARG A 73 14.73 8.39 2.72
C ARG A 73 15.29 7.16 2.03
N LYS A 74 14.44 6.15 1.82
CA LYS A 74 14.79 4.96 1.03
C LYS A 74 13.86 4.88 -0.17
N THR A 75 14.44 4.82 -1.35
CA THR A 75 13.71 4.67 -2.61
C THR A 75 13.81 3.22 -3.09
N TYR A 76 12.67 2.63 -3.41
CA TYR A 76 12.55 1.29 -3.95
C TYR A 76 12.22 1.37 -5.44
N GLN A 77 12.97 0.65 -6.27
CA GLN A 77 12.75 0.60 -7.71
C GLN A 77 11.67 -0.41 -8.06
N PRO A 78 10.85 -0.15 -9.11
CA PRO A 78 9.82 -1.08 -9.53
C PRO A 78 10.43 -2.39 -10.03
N GLY A 79 9.75 -3.50 -9.75
CA GLY A 79 10.18 -4.84 -10.17
C GLY A 79 10.78 -5.71 -9.06
N ASP A 80 11.10 -5.11 -7.91
CA ASP A 80 11.62 -5.84 -6.75
C ASP A 80 10.52 -6.28 -5.79
N ILE A 81 10.75 -7.39 -5.09
CA ILE A 81 9.83 -7.87 -4.05
C ILE A 81 9.71 -6.86 -2.90
N GLU A 82 10.82 -6.20 -2.51
CA GLU A 82 10.80 -5.16 -1.49
C GLU A 82 9.91 -3.99 -1.90
N HIS A 83 10.00 -3.54 -3.16
CA HIS A 83 9.17 -2.47 -3.69
C HIS A 83 7.67 -2.77 -3.54
N ILE A 84 7.23 -3.96 -3.97
CA ILE A 84 5.82 -4.35 -3.86
C ILE A 84 5.39 -4.47 -2.39
N LYS A 85 6.24 -5.02 -1.52
CA LYS A 85 5.93 -5.14 -0.08
C LYS A 85 5.77 -3.78 0.57
N THR A 86 6.70 -2.85 0.31
CA THR A 86 6.63 -1.50 0.85
C THR A 86 5.39 -0.76 0.34
N ILE A 87 5.05 -0.89 -0.96
CA ILE A 87 3.78 -0.36 -1.46
C ILE A 87 2.59 -1.01 -0.74
N ALA A 88 2.59 -2.34 -0.55
CA ALA A 88 1.49 -3.02 0.15
C ALA A 88 1.30 -2.49 1.59
N GLU A 89 2.37 -2.17 2.29
CA GLU A 89 2.34 -1.60 3.65
C GLU A 89 1.83 -0.15 3.69
N HIS A 90 2.08 0.62 2.62
CA HIS A 90 1.74 2.05 2.56
C HIS A 90 0.60 2.40 1.60
N CYS A 91 -0.03 1.40 0.97
CA CYS A 91 -1.01 1.65 -0.10
C CYS A 91 -2.27 2.40 0.36
N TRP A 92 -2.51 2.48 1.66
CA TRP A 92 -3.57 3.29 2.28
C TRP A 92 -3.38 4.79 2.02
N GLU A 93 -2.15 5.27 1.84
CA GLU A 93 -1.85 6.66 1.44
C GLU A 93 -2.47 7.02 0.08
N PHE A 94 -2.73 6.00 -0.75
CA PHE A 94 -3.32 6.12 -2.07
C PHE A 94 -4.78 5.64 -2.12
N GLY A 95 -5.41 5.40 -0.97
CA GLY A 95 -6.80 4.92 -0.93
C GLY A 95 -6.96 3.42 -1.21
N TYR A 96 -5.93 2.60 -0.98
CA TYR A 96 -6.00 1.15 -1.14
C TYR A 96 -5.71 0.38 0.15
N LEU A 97 -6.20 -0.84 0.24
CA LEU A 97 -5.86 -1.82 1.27
C LEU A 97 -5.17 -3.02 0.63
N ALA A 98 -4.06 -3.47 1.20
CA ALA A 98 -3.39 -4.70 0.78
C ALA A 98 -3.67 -5.84 1.76
N LYS A 99 -3.86 -7.04 1.22
CA LYS A 99 -3.86 -8.30 1.97
C LYS A 99 -2.72 -9.18 1.48
N ILE A 100 -1.74 -9.42 2.34
CA ILE A 100 -0.60 -10.30 2.07
C ILE A 100 -0.94 -11.71 2.54
N LYS A 101 -0.86 -12.69 1.64
CA LYS A 101 -0.92 -14.13 1.93
C LYS A 101 0.48 -14.72 1.69
N LYS A 102 1.06 -15.35 2.70
CA LYS A 102 2.38 -15.98 2.59
C LYS A 102 2.33 -17.17 1.64
#